data_AF-A0A645HCC4-F1
#
_entry.id   AF-A0A645HCC4-F1
#
_cell.length_a   1.000
_cell.length_b   1.000
_cell.length_c   1.000
_cell.angle_alpha   90.00
_cell.angle_beta   90.00
_cell.angle_gamma   90.00
#
_symmetry.space_group_name_H-M   'P 1'
#
loop_
_entity.id
_entity.type
_entity.pdbx_description
1 polymer ?
#
loop_
_entity_poly.entity_id
_entity_poly.type
_entity_poly.pdbx_seq_one_letter_code
_entity_poly.pdbx_strand_id
1 'polypeptide(L)'
;MDILKEKKLAFGFSTCYHSKNADVIGSEEYFDEMIDHGAKFGWFFTYMPIGKDAVPELMATAEQREYMYYQIRKFRGTKPPFTMDFWNDGEYVEGCIAGGRRYLHINANGDVEPCAFIHYADSNIHEKTLLEALQSPLFAQYRVNQPFNNNHLRPCPLLDNPGRLTQMVEKSGAASTDFICRENVRDLSAKCVNAAKNWSVVADQLWDKDHCAACQSCNK
;
A
#
# COMPACT_ATOMS: atom_id res chain seq x y z
N MET A 1 5.01 22.47 9.82
CA MET A 1 6.35 21.91 9.50
C MET A 1 7.48 22.87 9.86
N ASP A 2 7.18 24.16 10.03
CA ASP A 2 8.15 25.26 10.20
C ASP A 2 9.11 25.08 11.38
N ILE A 3 8.65 24.58 12.53
CA ILE A 3 9.52 24.31 13.69
C ILE A 3 10.63 23.31 13.32
N LEU A 4 10.30 22.23 12.58
CA LEU A 4 11.29 21.24 12.16
C LEU A 4 12.30 21.85 11.18
N LYS A 5 11.82 22.69 10.25
CA LYS A 5 12.65 23.43 9.29
C LYS A 5 13.59 24.41 10.00
N GLU A 6 13.06 25.25 10.91
CA GLU A 6 13.83 26.24 11.68
C GLU A 6 14.93 25.56 12.51
N LYS A 7 14.61 24.43 13.15
CA LYS A 7 15.56 23.63 13.93
C LYS A 7 16.47 22.74 13.08
N LYS A 8 16.36 22.79 11.74
CA LYS A 8 17.15 21.98 10.80
C LYS A 8 17.05 20.47 11.06
N LEU A 9 15.88 20.01 11.53
CA LEU A 9 15.61 18.59 11.72
C LEU A 9 15.14 17.99 10.39
N ALA A 10 15.69 16.83 10.02
CA ALA A 10 15.23 16.13 8.83
C ALA A 10 13.85 15.51 9.07
N PHE A 11 12.92 15.73 8.14
CA PHE A 11 11.59 15.13 8.18
C PHE A 11 11.06 14.89 6.77
N GLY A 12 10.02 14.07 6.70
CA GLY A 12 9.23 13.88 5.49
C GLY A 12 7.75 14.10 5.78
N PHE A 13 6.94 13.89 4.76
CA PHE A 13 5.48 13.91 4.89
C PHE A 13 4.88 12.54 4.54
N SER A 14 3.68 12.32 5.03
CA SER A 14 2.83 11.18 4.67
C SER A 14 1.49 11.75 4.24
N THR A 15 1.02 11.37 3.06
CA THR A 15 -0.21 11.89 2.48
C THR A 15 -1.08 10.77 1.95
N CYS A 16 -2.39 10.93 2.10
CA CYS A 16 -3.38 10.02 1.58
C CYS A 16 -4.14 10.70 0.45
N TYR A 17 -4.09 10.11 -0.74
CA TYR A 17 -4.91 10.53 -1.87
C TYR A 17 -6.15 9.64 -2.00
N HIS A 18 -7.22 10.23 -2.46
CA HIS A 18 -8.55 9.64 -2.56
C HIS A 18 -9.31 10.31 -3.71
N SER A 19 -10.51 9.83 -4.02
CA SER A 19 -11.27 10.26 -5.21
C SER A 19 -11.57 11.76 -5.30
N LYS A 20 -11.54 12.47 -4.18
CA LYS A 20 -11.83 13.91 -4.10
C LYS A 20 -10.60 14.84 -4.03
N ASN A 21 -9.38 14.31 -4.01
CA ASN A 21 -8.17 15.14 -3.86
C ASN A 21 -6.95 14.64 -4.64
N ALA A 22 -7.08 13.58 -5.45
CA ALA A 22 -5.94 13.03 -6.18
C ALA A 22 -5.28 14.08 -7.09
N ASP A 23 -6.08 14.95 -7.70
CA ASP A 23 -5.65 16.10 -8.51
C ASP A 23 -4.85 17.13 -7.71
N VAL A 24 -5.23 17.38 -6.46
CA VAL A 24 -4.51 18.28 -5.55
C VAL A 24 -3.21 17.64 -5.09
N ILE A 25 -3.24 16.39 -4.60
CA ILE A 25 -2.06 15.71 -4.06
C ILE A 25 -1.02 15.40 -5.15
N GLY A 26 -1.46 15.14 -6.38
CA GLY A 26 -0.59 14.94 -7.53
C GLY A 26 -0.17 16.24 -8.23
N SER A 27 -0.57 17.41 -7.74
CA SER A 27 -0.27 18.68 -8.38
C SER A 27 1.18 19.12 -8.14
N GLU A 28 1.70 19.96 -9.04
CA GLU A 28 3.03 20.55 -8.88
C GLU A 28 3.08 21.48 -7.67
N GLU A 29 2.00 22.25 -7.46
CA GLU A 29 1.83 23.20 -6.37
C GLU A 29 1.93 22.50 -5.00
N TYR A 30 1.31 21.33 -4.85
CA TYR A 30 1.41 20.56 -3.60
C TYR A 30 2.85 20.10 -3.33
N PHE A 31 3.56 19.63 -4.36
CA PHE A 31 4.96 19.24 -4.21
C PHE A 31 5.85 20.43 -3.86
N ASP A 32 5.65 21.57 -4.51
CA ASP A 32 6.40 22.79 -4.23
C ASP A 32 6.14 23.31 -2.81
N GLU A 33 4.89 23.25 -2.34
CA GLU A 33 4.56 23.57 -0.95
C GLU A 33 5.29 22.67 0.05
N MET A 34 5.34 21.34 -0.19
CA MET A 34 6.08 20.41 0.68
C MET A 34 7.60 20.67 0.66
N ILE A 35 8.15 21.05 -0.49
CA ILE A 35 9.56 21.44 -0.64
C ILE A 35 9.84 22.73 0.14
N ASP A 36 8.96 23.72 0.01
CA ASP A 36 9.06 24.99 0.70
C ASP A 36 8.95 24.83 2.20
N HIS A 37 8.12 23.90 2.69
CA HIS A 37 8.12 23.53 4.10
C HIS A 37 9.40 22.83 4.56
N GLY A 38 10.23 22.32 3.65
CA GLY A 38 11.55 21.75 3.92
C GLY A 38 11.60 20.22 3.96
N ALA A 39 10.53 19.55 3.52
CA ALA A 39 10.46 18.09 3.55
C ALA A 39 11.54 17.45 2.65
N LYS A 40 12.07 16.30 3.10
CA LYS A 40 13.15 15.57 2.40
C LYS A 40 12.68 14.31 1.69
N PHE A 41 11.59 13.73 2.15
CA PHE A 41 10.97 12.56 1.54
C PHE A 41 9.45 12.60 1.74
N GLY A 42 8.71 11.84 0.93
CA GLY A 42 7.26 11.79 0.97
C GLY A 42 6.73 10.37 0.79
N TRP A 43 5.76 9.99 1.62
CA TRP A 43 5.02 8.74 1.47
C TRP A 43 3.61 9.03 0.96
N PHE A 44 3.23 8.38 -0.13
CA PHE A 44 1.91 8.50 -0.75
C PHE A 44 1.15 7.19 -0.58
N PHE A 45 -0.06 7.30 -0.06
CA PHE A 45 -0.97 6.20 0.17
C PHE A 45 -2.28 6.46 -0.57
N THR A 46 -2.79 5.48 -1.30
CA THR A 46 -4.19 5.54 -1.74
C THR A 46 -5.10 5.23 -0.55
N TYR A 47 -6.29 5.83 -0.49
CA TYR A 47 -7.28 5.52 0.52
C TYR A 47 -7.66 4.04 0.49
N MET A 48 -7.55 3.39 1.65
CA MET A 48 -7.97 2.01 1.87
C MET A 48 -9.26 2.00 2.70
N PRO A 49 -10.33 1.30 2.27
CA PRO A 49 -11.62 1.30 2.95
C PRO A 49 -11.67 0.35 4.15
N ILE A 50 -10.79 0.57 5.13
CA ILE A 50 -10.65 -0.27 6.34
C ILE A 50 -11.68 0.12 7.39
N GLY A 51 -12.33 -0.88 8.01
CA GLY A 51 -13.29 -0.68 9.09
C GLY A 51 -14.72 -0.55 8.58
N LYS A 52 -15.69 -0.88 9.44
CA LYS A 52 -17.11 -1.01 9.06
C LYS A 52 -17.72 0.28 8.49
N ASP A 53 -17.30 1.43 9.02
CA ASP A 53 -17.79 2.76 8.60
C ASP A 53 -16.92 3.40 7.51
N ALA A 54 -16.05 2.62 6.86
CA ALA A 54 -15.30 3.07 5.70
C ALA A 54 -16.23 3.55 4.58
N VAL A 55 -15.76 4.51 3.78
CA VAL A 55 -16.51 5.12 2.67
C VAL A 55 -15.86 4.68 1.35
N PRO A 56 -16.31 3.58 0.73
CA PRO A 56 -15.67 3.03 -0.48
C PRO A 56 -15.63 4.00 -1.65
N GLU A 57 -16.56 4.97 -1.69
CA GLU A 57 -16.63 6.02 -2.72
C GLU A 57 -15.43 6.97 -2.68
N LEU A 58 -14.67 6.99 -1.57
CA LEU A 58 -13.41 7.74 -1.48
C LEU A 58 -12.23 7.01 -2.11
N MET A 59 -12.31 5.71 -2.42
CA MET A 59 -11.21 5.04 -3.12
C MET A 59 -10.93 5.74 -4.46
N ALA A 60 -9.65 5.99 -4.75
CA ALA A 60 -9.24 6.58 -6.01
C ALA A 60 -9.72 5.70 -7.19
N THR A 61 -10.17 6.35 -8.27
CA THR A 61 -10.48 5.61 -9.51
C THR A 61 -9.21 5.06 -10.15
N ALA A 62 -9.36 4.17 -11.13
CA ALA A 62 -8.21 3.62 -11.85
C ALA A 62 -7.43 4.72 -12.58
N GLU A 63 -8.12 5.69 -13.16
CA GLU A 63 -7.55 6.85 -13.86
C GLU A 63 -6.82 7.77 -12.87
N GLN A 64 -7.37 7.97 -11.67
CA GLN A 64 -6.70 8.77 -10.63
C GLN A 64 -5.44 8.06 -10.11
N ARG A 65 -5.47 6.74 -9.94
CA ARG A 65 -4.29 5.97 -9.54
C ARG A 65 -3.20 5.99 -10.63
N GLU A 66 -3.58 5.91 -11.91
CA GLU A 66 -2.66 6.09 -13.04
C GLU A 66 -2.08 7.51 -13.09
N TYR A 67 -2.91 8.52 -12.85
CA TYR A 67 -2.44 9.89 -12.72
C TYR A 67 -1.38 10.02 -11.63
N MET A 68 -1.63 9.48 -10.43
CA MET A 68 -0.66 9.49 -9.33
C MET A 68 0.62 8.71 -9.66
N TYR A 69 0.49 7.57 -10.35
CA TYR A 69 1.63 6.79 -10.86
C TYR A 69 2.59 7.67 -11.70
N TYR A 70 2.04 8.42 -12.67
CA TYR A 70 2.86 9.30 -13.50
C TYR A 70 3.39 10.53 -12.76
N GLN A 71 2.57 11.19 -11.93
CA GLN A 71 3.00 12.42 -11.23
C GLN A 71 4.11 12.13 -10.23
N ILE A 72 3.95 11.10 -9.39
CA ILE A 72 4.95 10.79 -8.34
C ILE A 72 6.30 10.45 -8.99
N ARG A 73 6.31 9.66 -10.07
CA ARG A 73 7.54 9.32 -10.81
C ARG A 73 8.16 10.54 -11.49
N LYS A 74 7.35 11.38 -12.14
CA LYS A 74 7.79 12.63 -12.75
C LYS A 74 8.50 13.50 -11.71
N PHE A 75 7.86 13.74 -10.56
CA PHE A 75 8.43 14.61 -9.54
C PHE A 75 9.60 13.99 -8.79
N ARG A 76 9.64 12.66 -8.60
CA ARG A 76 10.84 11.97 -8.10
C ARG A 76 12.06 12.21 -8.98
N GLY A 77 11.87 12.31 -10.30
CA GLY A 77 12.95 12.57 -11.26
C GLY A 77 13.27 14.04 -11.50
N THR A 78 12.43 14.97 -11.05
CA THR A 78 12.54 16.41 -11.39
C THR A 78 12.61 17.35 -10.19
N LYS A 79 12.24 16.87 -8.98
CA LYS A 79 12.22 17.67 -7.75
C LYS A 79 13.09 17.04 -6.66
N PRO A 80 13.55 17.81 -5.65
CA PRO A 80 14.48 17.32 -4.64
C PRO A 80 14.00 16.18 -3.70
N PRO A 81 12.73 16.12 -3.23
CA PRO A 81 12.32 15.10 -2.26
C PRO A 81 12.29 13.70 -2.84
N PHE A 82 12.74 12.71 -2.07
CA PHE A 82 12.56 11.30 -2.43
C PHE A 82 11.14 10.84 -2.07
N THR A 83 10.31 10.59 -3.07
CA THR A 83 8.92 10.19 -2.87
C THR A 83 8.72 8.70 -3.08
N MET A 84 7.77 8.08 -2.38
CA MET A 84 7.41 6.67 -2.50
C MET A 84 5.88 6.53 -2.49
N ASP A 85 5.33 5.78 -3.45
CA ASP A 85 3.93 5.39 -3.52
C ASP A 85 3.79 3.92 -3.09
N PHE A 86 3.04 3.70 -2.01
CA PHE A 86 2.95 2.40 -1.37
C PHE A 86 2.29 1.30 -2.23
N TRP A 87 1.54 1.67 -3.28
CA TRP A 87 0.90 0.72 -4.20
C TRP A 87 1.44 0.78 -5.64
N ASN A 88 1.87 1.95 -6.12
CA ASN A 88 2.34 2.13 -7.49
C ASN A 88 3.85 1.87 -7.67
N ASP A 89 4.63 1.76 -6.59
CA ASP A 89 6.06 1.46 -6.64
C ASP A 89 6.38 -0.03 -6.40
N GLY A 90 5.39 -0.91 -6.47
CA GLY A 90 5.59 -2.34 -6.25
C GLY A 90 6.67 -2.95 -7.14
N GLU A 91 6.91 -2.42 -8.34
CA GLU A 91 7.99 -2.89 -9.22
C GLU A 91 9.39 -2.73 -8.63
N TYR A 92 9.62 -1.69 -7.83
CA TYR A 92 10.92 -1.39 -7.22
C TYR A 92 11.19 -2.23 -5.98
N VAL A 93 10.16 -2.87 -5.43
CA VAL A 93 10.23 -3.67 -4.20
C VAL A 93 9.74 -5.11 -4.40
N GLU A 94 9.57 -5.51 -5.67
CA GLU A 94 9.12 -6.85 -6.08
C GLU A 94 7.76 -7.25 -5.47
N GLY A 95 6.78 -6.35 -5.52
CA GLY A 95 5.41 -6.55 -5.06
C GLY A 95 5.19 -6.19 -3.58
N CYS A 96 4.31 -6.93 -2.90
CA CYS A 96 3.99 -6.66 -1.49
C CYS A 96 5.19 -6.91 -0.57
N ILE A 97 5.40 -6.01 0.39
CA ILE A 97 6.48 -6.10 1.39
C ILE A 97 6.01 -6.52 2.79
N ALA A 98 4.70 -6.76 2.94
CA ALA A 98 4.02 -7.16 4.19
C ALA A 98 4.33 -8.61 4.61
N GLY A 99 3.79 -9.01 5.76
CA GLY A 99 3.86 -10.40 6.24
C GLY A 99 5.26 -10.82 6.66
N GLY A 100 6.05 -9.89 7.19
CA GLY A 100 7.40 -10.15 7.67
C GLY A 100 8.46 -10.26 6.57
N ARG A 101 8.11 -10.03 5.29
CA ARG A 101 9.09 -10.00 4.19
C ARG A 101 10.06 -8.82 4.35
N ARG A 102 9.53 -7.61 4.57
CA ARG A 102 10.32 -6.42 4.92
C ARG A 102 9.80 -5.70 6.16
N TYR A 103 8.51 -5.84 6.47
CA TYR A 103 7.93 -5.26 7.67
C TYR A 103 6.74 -6.08 8.20
N LEU A 104 6.35 -5.73 9.42
CA LEU A 104 5.10 -6.12 10.06
C LEU A 104 4.59 -4.94 10.89
N HIS A 105 3.36 -5.04 11.37
CA HIS A 105 2.75 -4.03 12.22
C HIS A 105 2.43 -4.66 13.58
N ILE A 106 2.76 -3.97 14.67
CA ILE A 106 2.31 -4.34 16.02
C ILE A 106 1.40 -3.21 16.49
N ASN A 107 0.11 -3.51 16.67
CA ASN A 107 -0.85 -2.51 17.09
C ASN A 107 -0.72 -2.17 18.60
N ALA A 108 -1.50 -1.22 19.10
CA ALA A 108 -1.43 -0.78 20.50
C ALA A 108 -1.84 -1.85 21.53
N ASN A 109 -2.54 -2.91 21.11
CA ASN A 109 -2.89 -4.08 21.94
C ASN A 109 -1.84 -5.20 21.88
N GLY A 110 -0.77 -5.01 21.11
CA GLY A 110 0.30 -6.00 20.95
C GLY A 110 0.04 -7.04 19.86
N ASP A 111 -1.06 -6.94 19.10
CA ASP A 111 -1.34 -7.90 18.04
C ASP A 111 -0.37 -7.72 16.88
N VAL A 112 0.22 -8.83 16.43
CA VAL A 112 1.22 -8.85 15.36
C VAL A 112 0.51 -9.05 14.03
N GLU A 113 0.27 -7.94 13.35
CA GLU A 113 -0.43 -7.83 12.07
C GLU A 113 0.57 -7.85 10.89
N PRO A 114 0.20 -8.41 9.73
CA PRO A 114 1.11 -8.50 8.59
C PRO A 114 1.35 -7.13 7.92
N CYS A 115 0.43 -6.18 8.08
CA CYS A 115 0.43 -4.87 7.42
C CYS A 115 -0.40 -3.88 8.24
N ALA A 116 -0.02 -2.60 8.25
CA ALA A 116 -0.76 -1.53 8.94
C ALA A 116 -2.19 -1.29 8.39
N PHE A 117 -2.53 -1.84 7.23
CA PHE A 117 -3.88 -1.80 6.62
C PHE A 117 -4.62 -3.14 6.70
N ILE A 118 -4.10 -4.12 7.46
CA ILE A 118 -4.66 -5.48 7.55
C ILE A 118 -4.72 -5.87 9.02
N HIS A 119 -5.82 -5.49 9.67
CA HIS A 119 -6.08 -5.74 11.10
C HIS A 119 -6.62 -7.14 11.35
N TYR A 120 -5.75 -8.13 11.08
CA TYR A 120 -5.96 -9.54 11.44
C TYR A 120 -4.67 -10.13 12.00
N ALA A 121 -4.78 -10.86 13.11
CA ALA A 121 -3.63 -11.52 13.73
C ALA A 121 -4.02 -12.88 14.35
N ASP A 122 -3.03 -13.76 14.46
CA ASP A 122 -3.08 -15.03 15.19
C ASP A 122 -2.02 -15.08 16.32
N SER A 123 -1.38 -13.94 16.58
CA SER A 123 -0.20 -13.80 17.43
C SER A 123 -0.21 -12.44 18.11
N ASN A 124 0.15 -12.41 19.40
CA ASN A 124 0.28 -11.20 20.19
C ASN A 124 1.67 -11.19 20.86
N ILE A 125 2.35 -10.04 20.86
CA ILE A 125 3.72 -9.89 21.36
C ILE A 125 3.84 -10.09 22.88
N HIS A 126 2.73 -10.01 23.61
CA HIS A 126 2.69 -10.32 25.04
C HIS A 126 2.77 -11.82 25.34
N GLU A 127 2.44 -12.66 24.36
CA GLU A 127 2.37 -14.12 24.50
C GLU A 127 3.45 -14.86 23.70
N LYS A 128 3.85 -14.29 22.56
CA LYS A 128 4.82 -14.86 21.62
C LYS A 128 5.99 -13.90 21.40
N THR A 129 7.18 -14.44 21.22
CA THR A 129 8.32 -13.68 20.69
C THR A 129 8.06 -13.26 19.25
N LEU A 130 8.80 -12.26 18.77
CA LEU A 130 8.71 -11.82 17.37
C LEU A 130 9.04 -12.96 16.39
N LEU A 131 9.99 -13.83 16.73
CA LEU A 131 10.36 -14.97 15.89
C LEU A 131 9.21 -15.99 15.79
N GLU A 132 8.55 -16.30 16.90
CA GLU A 132 7.37 -17.19 16.91
C GLU A 132 6.21 -16.56 16.14
N ALA A 133 5.98 -15.26 16.30
CA ALA A 133 4.96 -14.55 15.53
C ALA A 133 5.27 -14.54 14.03
N LEU A 134 6.53 -14.37 13.64
CA LEU A 134 6.96 -14.48 12.24
C LEU A 134 6.80 -15.90 11.69
N GLN A 135 6.86 -16.94 12.53
CA GLN A 135 6.65 -18.33 12.14
C GLN A 135 5.17 -18.76 12.18
N SER A 136 4.28 -17.88 12.62
CA SER A 136 2.84 -18.14 12.75
C SER A 136 2.15 -18.53 11.42
N PRO A 137 0.99 -19.20 11.50
CA PRO A 137 0.19 -19.55 10.32
C PRO A 137 -0.10 -18.37 9.38
N LEU A 138 -0.46 -17.19 9.90
CA LEU A 138 -0.76 -16.01 9.08
C LEU A 138 0.47 -15.55 8.29
N PHE A 139 1.62 -15.42 8.96
CA PHE A 139 2.86 -15.02 8.29
C PHE A 139 3.38 -16.09 7.33
N ALA A 140 3.17 -17.37 7.63
CA ALA A 140 3.43 -18.47 6.70
C ALA A 140 2.56 -18.37 5.43
N GLN A 141 1.28 -18.00 5.56
CA GLN A 141 0.41 -17.76 4.40
C GLN A 141 0.94 -16.61 3.52
N TYR A 142 1.43 -15.52 4.09
CA TYR A 142 2.05 -14.44 3.32
C TYR A 142 3.29 -14.92 2.56
N ARG A 143 4.19 -15.66 3.21
CA ARG A 143 5.42 -16.16 2.57
C ARG A 143 5.15 -17.02 1.34
N VAL A 144 4.15 -17.91 1.39
CA VAL A 144 3.87 -18.84 0.28
C VAL A 144 3.04 -18.24 -0.85
N ASN A 145 2.35 -17.12 -0.60
CA ASN A 145 1.51 -16.46 -1.60
C ASN A 145 2.16 -15.23 -2.25
N GLN A 146 3.32 -14.78 -1.77
CA GLN A 146 4.06 -13.67 -2.37
C GLN A 146 4.97 -14.15 -3.53
N PRO A 147 5.06 -13.39 -4.64
CA PRO A 147 4.26 -12.21 -4.95
C PRO A 147 2.80 -12.60 -5.26
N PHE A 148 1.84 -11.76 -4.85
CA PHE A 148 0.41 -12.04 -5.05
C PHE A 148 -0.02 -11.92 -6.52
N ASN A 149 0.75 -11.17 -7.31
CA ASN A 149 0.56 -10.93 -8.73
C ASN A 149 1.92 -10.73 -9.40
N ASN A 150 2.09 -11.23 -10.63
CA ASN A 150 3.32 -11.02 -11.41
C ASN A 150 3.40 -9.60 -12.00
N ASN A 151 2.26 -8.91 -12.14
CA ASN A 151 2.23 -7.48 -12.41
C ASN A 151 2.35 -6.75 -11.06
N HIS A 152 3.51 -6.18 -10.77
CA HIS A 152 3.79 -5.55 -9.49
C HIS A 152 3.09 -4.20 -9.29
N LEU A 153 2.33 -3.69 -10.27
CA LEU A 153 1.36 -2.61 -10.06
C LEU A 153 0.07 -3.11 -9.39
N ARG A 154 -0.04 -4.42 -9.14
CA ARG A 154 -1.12 -5.07 -8.38
C ARG A 154 -0.58 -5.79 -7.13
N PRO A 155 0.19 -5.12 -6.24
CA PRO A 155 0.93 -5.80 -5.19
C PRO A 155 0.03 -6.28 -4.05
N CYS A 156 -1.09 -5.60 -3.77
CA CYS A 156 -1.80 -5.77 -2.51
C CYS A 156 -2.72 -6.99 -2.52
N PRO A 157 -2.69 -7.87 -1.49
CA PRO A 157 -3.61 -9.00 -1.39
C PRO A 157 -5.05 -8.59 -1.04
N LEU A 158 -5.26 -7.34 -0.59
CA LEU A 158 -6.56 -6.77 -0.29
C LEU A 158 -7.08 -5.93 -1.47
N LEU A 159 -6.34 -4.88 -1.85
CA LEU A 159 -6.81 -3.91 -2.85
C LEU A 159 -6.83 -4.48 -4.28
N ASP A 160 -5.80 -5.26 -4.64
CA ASP A 160 -5.54 -5.56 -6.06
C ASP A 160 -5.85 -7.01 -6.45
N ASN A 161 -5.91 -7.93 -5.47
CA ASN A 161 -6.05 -9.36 -5.72
C ASN A 161 -7.22 -9.96 -4.92
N PRO A 162 -8.48 -9.78 -5.40
CA PRO A 162 -9.67 -10.24 -4.71
C PRO A 162 -9.58 -11.69 -4.25
N GLY A 163 -9.93 -11.93 -2.98
CA GLY A 163 -9.94 -13.25 -2.36
C GLY A 163 -8.59 -13.73 -1.79
N ARG A 164 -7.45 -13.12 -2.14
CA ARG A 164 -6.14 -13.52 -1.59
C ARG A 164 -6.09 -13.32 -0.08
N LEU A 165 -6.42 -12.12 0.43
CA LEU A 165 -6.45 -11.87 1.87
C LEU A 165 -7.43 -12.81 2.59
N THR A 166 -8.66 -12.96 2.07
CA THR A 166 -9.69 -13.84 2.62
C THR A 166 -9.17 -15.26 2.85
N GLN A 167 -8.55 -15.85 1.81
CA GLN A 167 -8.01 -17.20 1.89
C GLN A 167 -6.89 -17.32 2.93
N MET A 168 -6.01 -16.33 3.02
CA MET A 168 -4.90 -16.36 3.99
C MET A 168 -5.41 -16.27 5.43
N VAL A 169 -6.34 -15.34 5.71
CA VAL A 169 -6.91 -15.16 7.05
C VAL A 169 -7.71 -16.39 7.48
N GLU A 170 -8.54 -16.96 6.59
CA GLU A 170 -9.32 -18.16 6.91
C GLU A 170 -8.44 -19.39 7.14
N LYS A 171 -7.37 -19.57 6.36
CA LYS A 171 -6.44 -20.69 6.52
C LYS A 171 -5.56 -20.58 7.76
N SER A 172 -5.22 -19.37 8.19
CA SER A 172 -4.41 -19.16 9.39
C SER A 172 -5.23 -19.21 10.67
N GLY A 173 -6.55 -19.01 10.60
CA GLY A 173 -7.40 -18.82 11.77
C GLY A 173 -7.19 -17.47 12.44
N ALA A 174 -6.60 -16.50 11.75
CA ALA A 174 -6.40 -15.16 12.28
C ALA A 174 -7.75 -14.46 12.53
N ALA A 175 -7.83 -13.74 13.65
CA ALA A 175 -9.01 -12.98 14.04
C ALA A 175 -8.84 -11.50 13.74
N SER A 176 -9.95 -10.79 13.51
CA SER A 176 -9.93 -9.34 13.38
C SER A 176 -9.44 -8.68 14.67
N THR A 177 -8.49 -7.78 14.53
CA THR A 177 -7.86 -6.99 15.60
C THR A 177 -8.31 -5.52 15.58
N ASP A 178 -9.35 -5.21 14.79
CA ASP A 178 -9.97 -3.88 14.82
C ASP A 178 -10.59 -3.63 16.21
N PHE A 179 -10.17 -2.53 16.83
CA PHE A 179 -10.56 -2.15 18.18
C PHE A 179 -12.00 -1.67 18.30
N ILE A 180 -12.50 -1.00 17.26
CA ILE A 180 -13.80 -0.33 17.28
C ILE A 180 -14.87 -1.34 16.90
N CYS A 181 -14.67 -2.01 15.77
CA CYS A 181 -15.64 -2.96 15.26
C CYS A 181 -14.93 -4.08 14.50
N ARG A 182 -14.94 -5.27 15.10
CA ARG A 182 -14.41 -6.48 14.45
C ARG A 182 -15.12 -6.68 13.12
N GLU A 183 -14.36 -6.55 12.05
CA GLU A 183 -14.83 -6.69 10.68
C GLU A 183 -14.51 -8.09 10.16
N ASN A 184 -15.46 -8.70 9.45
CA ASN A 184 -15.20 -9.97 8.77
C ASN A 184 -14.31 -9.72 7.53
N VAL A 185 -13.31 -10.58 7.32
CA VAL A 185 -12.38 -10.45 6.17
C VAL A 185 -13.07 -10.48 4.82
N ARG A 186 -14.21 -11.18 4.69
CA ARG A 186 -15.02 -11.21 3.48
C ARG A 186 -15.68 -9.87 3.21
N ASP A 187 -16.23 -9.22 4.23
CA ASP A 187 -16.90 -7.91 4.12
C ASP A 187 -15.86 -6.84 3.74
N LEU A 188 -14.71 -6.83 4.40
CA LEU A 188 -13.60 -5.94 4.06
C LEU A 188 -13.14 -6.15 2.60
N SER A 189 -12.92 -7.41 2.21
CA SER A 189 -12.44 -7.74 0.86
C SER A 189 -13.47 -7.38 -0.21
N ALA A 190 -14.76 -7.49 0.07
CA ALA A 190 -15.84 -7.16 -0.85
C ALA A 190 -15.80 -5.68 -1.28
N LYS A 191 -15.40 -4.76 -0.39
CA LYS A 191 -15.29 -3.32 -0.69
C LYS A 191 -14.27 -3.03 -1.80
N CYS A 192 -13.24 -3.88 -1.95
CA CYS A 192 -12.15 -3.65 -2.90
C CYS A 192 -12.38 -4.29 -4.28
N VAL A 193 -13.40 -5.15 -4.45
CA VAL A 193 -13.58 -5.96 -5.68
C VAL A 193 -13.72 -5.09 -6.93
N ASN A 194 -14.54 -4.04 -6.87
CA ASN A 194 -14.75 -3.16 -8.02
C ASN A 194 -13.49 -2.34 -8.34
N ALA A 195 -12.79 -1.85 -7.32
CA ALA A 195 -11.53 -1.13 -7.49
C ALA A 195 -10.46 -2.02 -8.14
N ALA A 196 -10.31 -3.26 -7.67
CA ALA A 196 -9.39 -4.24 -8.24
C ALA A 196 -9.67 -4.53 -9.71
N LYS A 197 -10.95 -4.73 -10.06
CA LYS A 197 -11.39 -5.02 -11.43
C LYS A 197 -11.11 -3.85 -12.38
N ASN A 198 -11.36 -2.62 -11.95
CA ASN A 198 -11.13 -1.44 -12.78
C ASN A 198 -9.62 -1.19 -12.93
N TRP A 199 -8.87 -1.31 -11.83
CA TRP A 199 -7.42 -1.12 -11.86
C TRP A 199 -6.70 -2.19 -12.69
N SER A 200 -7.17 -3.44 -12.71
CA SER A 200 -6.48 -4.52 -13.42
C SER A 200 -6.27 -4.22 -14.91
N VAL A 201 -7.25 -3.58 -15.56
CA VAL A 201 -7.17 -3.21 -16.98
C VAL A 201 -6.08 -2.15 -17.20
N VAL A 202 -6.07 -1.10 -16.36
CA VAL A 202 -5.09 0.00 -16.47
C VAL A 202 -3.70 -0.49 -16.10
N ALA A 203 -3.57 -1.28 -15.04
CA ALA A 203 -2.31 -1.86 -14.59
C ALA A 203 -1.66 -2.75 -15.66
N ASP A 204 -2.45 -3.56 -16.38
CA ASP A 204 -1.90 -4.41 -17.45
C ASP A 204 -1.42 -3.55 -18.64
N GLN A 205 -2.16 -2.51 -19.00
CA GLN A 205 -1.72 -1.57 -20.05
C GLN A 205 -0.43 -0.83 -19.68
N LEU A 206 -0.29 -0.37 -18.43
CA LEU A 206 0.93 0.27 -17.93
C LEU A 206 2.10 -0.72 -17.92
N TRP A 207 1.87 -1.92 -17.39
CA TRP A 207 2.89 -2.95 -17.26
C TRP A 207 3.44 -3.38 -18.63
N ASP A 208 2.56 -3.63 -19.60
CA ASP A 208 2.94 -4.03 -20.94
C ASP A 208 3.70 -2.92 -21.66
N LYS A 209 3.32 -1.64 -21.50
CA LYS A 209 4.07 -0.51 -22.10
C LYS A 209 5.51 -0.48 -21.60
N ASP A 210 5.73 -0.59 -20.29
CA ASP A 210 7.05 -0.44 -19.69
C ASP A 210 7.93 -1.69 -19.88
N HIS A 211 7.34 -2.89 -19.89
CA HIS A 211 8.08 -4.15 -19.98
C HIS A 211 8.17 -4.72 -21.42
N CYS A 212 7.25 -4.40 -22.34
CA CYS A 212 7.44 -4.73 -23.76
C CYS A 212 8.42 -3.77 -24.45
N ALA A 213 8.52 -2.50 -24.03
CA ALA A 213 9.54 -1.57 -24.54
C ALA A 213 10.96 -2.08 -24.24
N ALA A 214 11.17 -2.69 -23.07
CA ALA A 214 12.44 -3.33 -22.71
C ALA A 214 12.78 -4.56 -23.57
N CYS A 215 11.78 -5.31 -24.05
CA CYS A 215 11.98 -6.43 -24.98
C CYS A 215 12.40 -5.98 -26.39
N GLN A 216 11.98 -4.81 -26.86
CA GLN A 216 12.36 -4.30 -28.19
C GLN A 216 13.81 -3.82 -28.24
N SER A 217 14.42 -3.44 -27.11
CA SER A 217 15.86 -3.11 -27.04
C SER A 217 16.79 -4.33 -26.95
N CYS A 218 16.27 -5.54 -26.69
CA CYS A 218 17.07 -6.77 -26.69
C CYS A 218 17.20 -7.43 -28.07
N ASN A 219 16.51 -6.92 -29.10
CA ASN A 219 16.54 -7.44 -30.47
C ASN A 219 17.26 -6.50 -31.45
N LYS A 220 18.18 -5.65 -30.97
CA LYS A 220 19.11 -4.88 -31.82
C LYS A 220 20.55 -5.14 -31.46
#